data_AF-A0A7J9XFB7-F1
#
_entry.id   AF-A0A7J9XFB7-F1
#
_cell.length_a   1.000
_cell.length_b   1.000
_cell.length_c   1.000
_cell.angle_alpha   90.00
_cell.angle_beta   90.00
_cell.angle_gamma   90.00
#
_symmetry.space_group_name_H-M   'P 1'
#
loop_
_entity.id
_entity.type
_entity.pdbx_description
1 polymer ?
#
loop_
_entity_poly.entity_id
_entity_poly.type
_entity_poly.pdbx_seq_one_letter_code
_entity_poly.pdbx_strand_id
1 'polypeptide(L)' 'MLIDCDRCEMRDIACGDCVVTTLLGSVPGAVDIDDGERAALGVLAESGLVPPLRLTVTDVVDDERRRAIG' A
#
# COMPACT_ATOMS: atom_id res chain seq x y z
N MET A 1 -21.37 2.31 -16.05
CA MET A 1 -21.12 3.31 -14.99
C MET A 1 -19.71 3.81 -15.18
N LEU A 2 -19.47 5.13 -15.19
CA LEU A 2 -18.16 5.74 -15.40
C LEU A 2 -17.76 6.48 -14.12
N ILE A 3 -16.54 6.23 -13.62
CA ILE A 3 -15.97 6.94 -12.47
C ILE A 3 -14.90 7.90 -13.01
N ASP A 4 -15.05 9.20 -12.73
CA ASP A 4 -14.11 10.26 -13.11
C ASP A 4 -13.33 10.71 -11.86
N CYS A 5 -12.15 10.13 -11.65
CA CYS A 5 -11.31 10.44 -10.50
C CYS A 5 -10.74 11.88 -10.54
N ASP A 6 -10.73 12.54 -11.70
CA ASP A 6 -10.21 13.92 -11.81
C ASP A 6 -11.20 14.96 -11.26
N ARG A 7 -12.47 14.59 -11.07
CA ARG A 7 -13.50 15.42 -10.43
C ARG A 7 -14.00 14.90 -9.09
N CYS A 8 -13.34 13.88 -8.54
CA CYS A 8 -13.73 13.32 -7.27
C CYS A 8 -13.32 14.26 -6.12
N GLU A 9 -14.29 14.82 -5.39
CA GLU A 9 -14.01 15.71 -4.26
C GLU A 9 -13.22 15.03 -3.14
N MET A 10 -13.32 13.70 -3.03
CA MET A 10 -12.56 12.92 -2.05
C MET A 10 -11.14 12.55 -2.52
N ARG A 11 -10.72 12.95 -3.74
CA ARG A 11 -9.42 12.56 -4.31
C ARG A 11 -8.25 12.93 -3.40
N ASP A 12 -8.29 14.14 -2.84
CA ASP A 12 -7.20 14.64 -1.99
C ASP A 12 -7.46 14.40 -0.49
N ILE A 13 -8.57 13.74 -0.15
CA ILE A 13 -9.02 13.54 1.23
C ILE A 13 -8.92 12.06 1.65
N ALA A 14 -9.38 11.15 0.79
CA ALA A 14 -9.50 9.73 1.13
C ALA A 14 -9.36 8.81 -0.09
N CYS A 15 -8.65 9.23 -1.15
CA CYS A 15 -8.48 8.36 -2.33
C CYS A 15 -7.72 7.07 -2.02
N GLY A 16 -6.84 7.08 -1.00
CA GLY A 16 -6.17 5.88 -0.52
C GLY A 16 -7.13 4.78 -0.03
N ASP A 17 -8.29 5.18 0.49
CA ASP A 17 -9.32 4.28 1.03
C ASP A 17 -10.50 4.07 0.06
N CYS A 18 -10.41 4.59 -1.17
CA CYS A 18 -11.45 4.44 -2.17
C CYS A 18 -11.51 3.00 -2.71
N VAL A 19 -12.72 2.51 -3.02
CA VAL A 19 -12.91 1.19 -3.66
C VAL A 19 -12.12 1.02 -4.96
N VAL A 20 -11.82 2.11 -5.66
CA VAL A 20 -10.98 2.11 -6.88
C VAL A 20 -9.55 1.67 -6.56
N THR A 21 -8.97 2.19 -5.48
CA THR A 21 -7.62 1.82 -5.00
C THR A 21 -7.58 0.36 -4.54
N THR A 22 -8.64 -0.12 -3.89
CA THR A 22 -8.76 -1.53 -3.51
C THR A 22 -8.80 -2.46 -4.74
N LEU A 23 -9.48 -2.04 -5.82
CA LEU A 23 -9.65 -2.86 -7.02
C LEU A 23 -8.44 -2.81 -7.97
N LEU A 24 -7.74 -1.67 -8.04
CA LEU A 24 -6.68 -1.43 -9.01
C LEU A 24 -5.27 -1.42 -8.42
N GLY A 25 -5.14 -1.49 -7.09
CA GLY A 25 -3.86 -1.44 -6.37
C GLY A 25 -3.47 -0.03 -5.93
N SER A 26 -2.63 0.04 -4.89
CA SER A 26 -2.15 1.29 -4.32
C SER A 26 -1.25 2.07 -5.28
N VAL A 27 -1.17 3.39 -5.05
CA VAL A 27 -0.21 4.28 -5.70
C VAL A 27 1.22 3.72 -5.53
N PRO A 28 2.05 3.65 -6.59
CA PRO A 28 3.36 3.02 -6.52
C PRO A 28 4.30 3.77 -5.57
N GLY A 29 4.91 3.05 -4.63
CA GLY A 29 5.92 3.57 -3.71
C GLY A 29 6.29 2.55 -2.64
N ALA A 30 7.55 2.51 -2.23
CA ALA A 30 7.97 1.77 -1.05
C ALA A 30 7.47 2.52 0.20
N VAL A 31 6.86 1.80 1.13
CA VAL A 31 6.47 2.33 2.44
C VAL A 31 7.54 1.90 3.43
N ASP A 32 8.15 2.87 4.10
CA ASP A 32 9.05 2.59 5.23
C ASP A 32 8.18 2.21 6.43
N ILE A 33 8.38 0.99 6.95
CA ILE A 33 7.61 0.43 8.06
C ILE A 33 8.61 -0.13 9.06
N ASP A 34 8.64 0.46 10.25
CA ASP A 34 9.49 -0.03 11.33
C ASP A 34 8.94 -1.31 11.99
N ASP A 35 9.71 -1.89 12.91
CA ASP A 35 9.33 -3.15 13.57
C ASP A 35 8.09 -3.00 14.46
N GLY A 36 7.89 -1.85 15.09
CA GLY A 36 6.72 -1.55 15.92
C GLY A 36 5.46 -1.40 15.08
N GLU A 37 5.55 -0.68 13.97
CA GLU A 37 4.47 -0.53 13.00
C GLU A 37 4.10 -1.87 12.36
N ARG A 38 5.09 -2.69 12.00
CA ARG A 38 4.86 -4.06 11.50
C ARG A 38 4.10 -4.91 12.51
N ALA A 39 4.47 -4.82 13.79
CA ALA A 39 3.78 -5.54 14.87
C ALA A 39 2.33 -5.06 15.05
N ALA A 40 2.10 -3.75 15.04
CA ALA A 40 0.76 -3.17 15.14
C ALA A 40 -0.15 -3.61 13.99
N LEU A 41 0.36 -3.55 12.76
CA LEU A 41 -0.34 -4.03 11.57
C LEU A 41 -0.66 -5.54 11.65
N GLY A 42 0.22 -6.33 12.27
CA GLY A 42 -0.03 -7.75 12.54
C GLY A 42 -1.26 -7.96 13.43
N VAL A 43 -1.38 -7.22 14.52
CA VAL A 43 -2.54 -7.28 15.43
C VAL A 43 -3.85 -6.91 14.72
N LEU A 44 -3.80 -5.88 13.86
CA LEU A 44 -4.98 -5.48 13.07
C LEU A 44 -5.38 -6.56 12.07
N ALA A 45 -4.42 -7.25 11.47
CA ALA A 45 -4.70 -8.35 10.54
C ALA A 45 -5.27 -9.57 11.27
N GLU A 46 -4.71 -9.94 12.42
CA GLU A 46 -5.20 -11.04 13.26
C GLU A 46 -6.63 -10.82 13.76
N SER A 47 -6.99 -9.55 14.01
CA SER A 47 -8.36 -9.15 14.38
C SER A 47 -9.32 -8.99 13.19
N GLY A 48 -8.83 -9.12 11.95
CA GLY A 48 -9.64 -9.00 10.73
C GLY A 48 -10.00 -7.56 10.34
N LEU A 49 -9.35 -6.56 10.92
CA LEU A 49 -9.56 -5.14 10.61
C LEU A 49 -8.84 -4.70 9.34
N VAL A 50 -7.76 -5.40 8.97
CA VAL A 50 -7.04 -5.21 7.71
C VAL A 50 -6.76 -6.57 7.05
N PRO A 51 -6.52 -6.61 5.72
CA PRO A 51 -6.09 -7.85 5.06
C PRO A 51 -4.78 -8.40 5.66
N PRO A 52 -4.54 -9.73 5.58
CA PRO A 52 -3.28 -10.33 6.03
C PRO A 52 -2.07 -9.67 5.36
N LEU A 53 -1.05 -9.36 6.18
CA LEU A 53 0.17 -8.72 5.71
C LEU A 53 0.92 -9.60 4.70
N ARG A 54 1.06 -9.11 3.47
CA ARG A 54 1.84 -9.71 2.39
C ARG A 54 3.07 -8.86 2.09
N LEU A 55 3.86 -8.58 3.13
CA LEU A 55 5.05 -7.75 3.02
C LEU A 55 6.16 -8.53 2.31
N THR A 56 6.78 -7.91 1.31
CA THR A 56 8.07 -8.37 0.76
C THR A 56 9.16 -7.48 1.32
N VAL A 57 10.06 -8.04 2.13
CA VAL A 57 11.23 -7.30 2.60
C VAL A 57 12.12 -7.04 1.38
N THR A 58 12.34 -5.77 1.08
CA THR A 58 13.34 -5.32 0.12
C THR A 58 14.27 -4.42 0.91
N ASP A 59 15.48 -4.89 1.17
CA ASP A 59 16.55 -4.00 1.57
C ASP A 59 16.92 -3.11 0.39
N VAL A 60 17.27 -1.85 0.68
CA VAL A 60 17.53 -0.82 -0.33
C VAL A 60 18.63 -1.28 -1.31
N VAL A 61 19.58 -2.07 -0.81
CA VAL A 61 20.66 -2.67 -1.59
C VAL A 61 20.13 -3.69 -2.61
N ASP A 62 19.17 -4.54 -2.22
CA ASP A 62 18.53 -5.51 -3.11
C ASP A 62 17.63 -4.83 -4.16
N ASP A 63 16.99 -3.70 -3.83
CA ASP A 63 16.21 -2.93 -4.82
C ASP A 63 17.12 -2.24 -5.86
N GLU A 64 18.21 -1.61 -5.43
CA GLU A 64 19.23 -1.05 -6.34
C GLU A 64 19.80 -2.12 -7.26
N ARG A 65 20.11 -3.29 -6.70
CA ARG A 65 20.61 -4.42 -7.48
C ARG A 65 19.57 -4.92 -8.47
N ARG A 66 18.29 -5.08 -8.09
CA ARG A 66 17.19 -5.46 -9.01
C ARG A 66 16.96 -4.46 -10.14
N ARG A 67 17.15 -3.17 -9.90
CA ARG A 67 17.08 -2.14 -10.96
C ARG A 67 18.27 -2.20 -11.91
N ALA A 68 19.45 -2.59 -11.43
CA ALA A 68 20.66 -2.68 -12.26
C ALA A 68 20.68 -3.89 -13.22
N ILE A 69 19.86 -4.91 -12.97
CA ILE A 69 19.71 -6.12 -13.81
C ILE A 69 18.47 -6.10 -14.73
N GLY A 70 17.59 -5.10 -14.62
CA GLY A 70 16.40 -4.93 -15.47
C GLY A 70 16.62 -3.87 -16.55
#